data_AF-A0A367RQZ5-F1
#
_entry.id   AF-A0A367RQZ5-F1
#
_cell.length_a   1.000
_cell.length_b   1.000
_cell.length_c   1.000
_cell.angle_alpha   90.00
_cell.angle_beta   90.00
_cell.angle_gamma   90.00
#
_symmetry.space_group_name_H-M   'P 1'
#
loop_
_entity.id
_entity.type
_entity.pdbx_description
1 polymer ?
#
loop_
_entity_poly.entity_id
_entity_poly.type
_entity_poly.pdbx_seq_one_letter_code
_entity_poly.pdbx_strand_id
1 'polypeptide(L)'
;MLTKIFSGLLGLSLVLASPPVVARSILVGVTNEGAKLYALTNYPPNSEDDGMEGWTSFIYAVEDARGYREVKAYTSFCNGGNVLSHPVKGTKDTMKVPGWHSETIRGSISVVADSQASKNLLKSVCYIVYNQFH
;
A
#
# COMPACT_ATOMS: atom_id res chain seq x y z
N MET A 1 -31.06 31.17 52.38
CA MET A 1 -31.40 29.99 51.56
C MET A 1 -30.98 30.32 50.14
N LEU A 2 -29.93 29.64 49.65
CA LEU A 2 -29.38 29.77 48.29
C LEU A 2 -30.41 29.31 47.26
N THR A 3 -30.48 29.98 46.11
CA THR A 3 -30.60 29.27 44.83
C THR A 3 -30.07 30.16 43.70
N LYS A 4 -28.91 29.77 43.18
CA LYS A 4 -28.28 30.31 41.98
C LYS A 4 -29.05 29.78 40.77
N ILE A 5 -29.46 30.64 39.85
CA ILE A 5 -29.93 30.23 38.53
C ILE A 5 -28.71 30.22 37.61
N PHE A 6 -28.42 29.04 37.08
CA PHE A 6 -27.31 28.75 36.19
C PHE A 6 -27.49 29.46 34.84
N SER A 7 -26.47 30.22 34.44
CA SER A 7 -26.26 30.64 33.04
C SER A 7 -26.12 29.41 32.14
N GLY A 8 -27.13 29.18 31.30
CA GLY A 8 -27.07 28.22 30.20
C GLY A 8 -26.20 28.77 29.08
N LEU A 9 -24.90 28.47 29.14
CA LEU A 9 -23.98 28.65 28.03
C LEU A 9 -24.45 27.75 26.88
N LEU A 10 -24.98 28.34 25.81
CA LEU A 10 -25.23 27.68 24.53
C LEU A 10 -23.88 27.22 23.96
N GLY A 11 -23.49 25.99 24.31
CA GLY A 11 -22.36 25.28 23.74
C GLY A 11 -22.69 24.89 22.30
N LEU A 12 -22.37 25.77 21.35
CA LEU A 12 -22.41 25.47 19.92
C LEU A 12 -21.25 24.50 19.61
N SER A 13 -21.49 23.20 19.72
CA SER A 13 -20.53 22.19 19.28
C SER A 13 -20.49 22.17 17.75
N LEU A 14 -19.53 22.87 17.15
CA LEU A 14 -19.16 22.62 15.76
C LEU A 14 -18.53 21.22 15.67
N VAL A 15 -19.31 20.24 15.22
CA VAL A 15 -18.78 18.96 14.77
C VAL A 15 -18.11 19.22 13.42
N LEU A 16 -16.78 19.39 13.43
CA LEU A 16 -15.95 19.33 12.24
C LEU A 16 -15.97 17.89 11.71
N ALA A 17 -17.00 17.54 10.96
CA ALA A 17 -16.99 16.35 10.12
C ALA A 17 -15.97 16.61 9.01
N SER A 18 -14.74 16.14 9.18
CA SER A 18 -13.76 16.12 8.11
C SER A 18 -14.34 15.31 6.95
N PRO A 19 -14.33 15.83 5.71
CA PRO A 19 -14.75 15.03 4.57
C PRO A 19 -13.87 13.79 4.51
N PRO A 20 -14.42 12.62 4.12
CA PRO A 20 -13.62 11.43 3.93
C PRO A 20 -12.50 11.77 2.94
N VAL A 21 -11.26 11.67 3.40
CA VAL A 21 -10.09 11.84 2.54
C VAL A 21 -10.06 10.63 1.61
N VAL A 22 -10.62 10.78 0.41
CA VAL A 22 -10.51 9.78 -0.66
C VAL A 22 -9.08 9.86 -1.21
N ALA A 23 -8.11 9.40 -0.42
CA ALA A 23 -6.72 9.30 -0.84
C ALA A 23 -6.57 8.14 -1.84
N ARG A 24 -6.48 8.48 -3.13
CA ARG A 24 -6.27 7.51 -4.23
C ARG A 24 -4.83 7.00 -4.32
N SER A 25 -3.88 7.78 -3.78
CA SER A 25 -2.47 7.44 -3.70
C SER A 25 -1.94 7.81 -2.32
N ILE A 26 -1.21 6.89 -1.71
CA ILE A 26 -0.59 7.06 -0.40
C ILE A 26 0.92 7.08 -0.59
N LEU A 27 1.57 8.20 -0.25
CA LEU A 27 3.04 8.27 -0.25
C LEU A 27 3.58 7.32 0.82
N VAL A 28 4.27 6.26 0.39
CA VAL A 28 4.85 5.25 1.31
C VAL A 28 6.31 5.54 1.67
N GLY A 29 6.96 6.44 0.92
CA GLY A 29 8.27 6.95 1.23
C GLY A 29 9.03 7.45 0.01
N VAL A 30 10.30 7.78 0.24
CA VAL A 30 11.27 8.21 -0.78
C VAL A 30 12.40 7.18 -0.84
N THR A 31 12.80 6.74 -2.03
CA THR A 31 13.94 5.84 -2.24
C THR A 31 15.25 6.56 -1.96
N ASN A 32 16.36 5.81 -1.85
CA ASN A 32 17.69 6.38 -1.68
C ASN A 32 18.12 7.29 -2.84
N GLU A 33 17.51 7.11 -4.02
CA GLU A 33 17.74 7.89 -5.23
C GLU A 33 16.81 9.11 -5.35
N GLY A 34 15.97 9.37 -4.34
CA GLY A 34 15.07 10.51 -4.31
C GLY A 34 13.72 10.30 -5.00
N ALA A 35 13.44 9.11 -5.53
CA ALA A 35 12.15 8.80 -6.14
C ALA A 35 11.08 8.61 -5.07
N LYS A 36 9.89 9.21 -5.23
CA LYS A 36 8.76 8.99 -4.34
C LYS A 36 8.00 7.75 -4.77
N LEU A 37 7.64 6.90 -3.81
CA LEU A 37 6.84 5.71 -4.03
C LEU A 37 5.44 5.89 -3.46
N TYR A 38 4.43 5.47 -4.21
CA TYR A 38 3.04 5.55 -3.80
C TYR A 38 2.39 4.18 -3.88
N ALA A 39 1.65 3.81 -2.83
CA ALA A 39 0.67 2.73 -2.91
C ALA A 39 -0.61 3.29 -3.53
N LEU A 40 -1.13 2.62 -4.56
CA LEU A 40 -2.38 3.02 -5.19
C LEU A 40 -3.54 2.22 -4.60
N THR A 41 -4.55 2.92 -4.10
CA THR A 41 -5.69 2.32 -3.39
C THR A 41 -6.91 2.16 -4.30
N ASN A 42 -6.91 2.80 -5.46
CA ASN A 42 -7.93 2.68 -6.51
C ASN A 42 -7.83 1.38 -7.32
N TYR A 43 -6.67 0.72 -7.30
CA TYR A 43 -6.44 -0.60 -7.86
C TYR A 43 -5.96 -1.51 -6.74
N PRO A 44 -6.88 -1.97 -5.88
CA PRO A 44 -6.48 -2.64 -4.67
C PRO A 44 -5.80 -3.98 -5.02
N PRO A 45 -4.75 -4.36 -4.29
CA PRO A 45 -3.98 -5.55 -4.61
C PRO A 45 -4.82 -6.83 -4.58
N ASN A 46 -4.75 -7.66 -5.61
CA ASN A 46 -5.53 -8.89 -5.67
C ASN A 46 -4.62 -10.12 -5.51
N SER A 47 -4.91 -10.98 -4.52
CA SER A 47 -4.41 -12.35 -4.51
C SER A 47 -5.28 -13.17 -5.43
N GLU A 48 -4.69 -13.81 -6.45
CA GLU A 48 -5.39 -14.60 -7.50
C GLU A 48 -5.81 -13.82 -8.75
N ASP A 49 -4.86 -13.20 -9.44
CA ASP A 49 -5.03 -12.83 -10.86
C ASP A 49 -4.50 -13.99 -11.73
N ASP A 50 -5.34 -14.56 -12.60
CA ASP A 50 -5.00 -15.44 -13.73
C ASP A 50 -3.95 -16.57 -13.49
N GLY A 51 -4.28 -17.54 -12.64
CA GLY A 51 -3.52 -18.80 -12.57
C GLY A 51 -2.15 -18.73 -11.86
N MET A 52 -1.87 -17.63 -11.17
CA MET A 52 -0.68 -17.46 -10.33
C MET A 52 -1.02 -17.62 -8.83
N GLU A 53 -1.36 -18.86 -8.42
CA GLU A 53 -1.62 -19.18 -7.01
C GLU A 53 -0.44 -18.75 -6.12
N GLY A 54 -0.74 -18.09 -5.00
CA GLY A 54 0.26 -17.57 -4.07
C GLY A 54 0.91 -16.24 -4.48
N TRP A 55 0.50 -15.65 -5.61
CA TRP A 55 0.93 -14.33 -6.03
C TRP A 55 -0.12 -13.25 -5.72
N THR A 56 0.38 -12.10 -5.30
CA THR A 56 -0.38 -10.86 -5.13
C THR A 56 -0.03 -9.91 -6.27
N SER A 57 -1.03 -9.53 -7.06
CA SER A 57 -0.94 -8.44 -8.04
C SER A 57 -1.22 -7.10 -7.36
N PHE A 58 -0.54 -6.03 -7.77
CA PHE A 58 -0.79 -4.68 -7.29
C PHE A 58 -0.29 -3.63 -8.29
N ILE A 59 -0.76 -2.39 -8.14
CA ILE A 59 -0.23 -1.24 -8.87
C ILE A 59 0.37 -0.26 -7.87
N TYR A 60 1.57 0.22 -8.16
CA TYR A 60 2.21 1.29 -7.40
C TYR A 60 2.62 2.41 -8.36
N ALA A 61 2.85 3.61 -7.84
CA ALA A 61 3.38 4.69 -8.64
C ALA A 61 4.75 5.15 -8.18
N VAL A 62 5.54 5.62 -9.15
CA VAL A 62 6.84 6.24 -8.95
C VAL A 62 6.78 7.67 -9.48
N GLU A 63 7.22 8.63 -8.68
CA GLU A 63 7.47 10.00 -9.11
C GLU A 63 8.96 10.31 -8.96
N ASP A 64 9.63 10.58 -10.07
CA ASP A 64 11.03 11.00 -10.13
C ASP A 64 11.24 12.07 -11.21
N ALA A 65 12.50 12.34 -11.58
CA ALA A 65 12.85 13.32 -12.62
C ALA A 65 12.22 13.05 -14.00
N ARG A 66 11.75 11.82 -14.25
CA ARG A 66 11.08 11.41 -15.50
C ARG A 66 9.55 11.59 -15.42
N GLY A 67 9.04 12.02 -14.26
CA GLY A 67 7.62 12.24 -14.00
C GLY A 67 6.95 11.10 -13.24
N TYR A 68 5.64 11.25 -13.08
CA TYR A 68 4.77 10.27 -12.44
C TYR A 68 4.43 9.12 -13.38
N ARG A 69 4.56 7.89 -12.90
CA ARG A 69 4.19 6.68 -13.65
C ARG A 69 3.60 5.62 -12.73
N GLU A 70 2.55 4.95 -13.19
CA GLU A 70 1.97 3.78 -12.55
C GLU A 70 2.63 2.51 -13.12
N VAL A 71 2.84 1.52 -12.26
CA VAL A 71 3.56 0.29 -12.58
C VAL A 71 2.78 -0.89 -12.03
N LYS A 72 2.38 -1.81 -12.92
CA LYS A 72 1.80 -3.11 -12.52
C LYS A 72 2.91 -3.99 -11.96
N ALA A 73 2.62 -4.67 -10.86
CA ALA A 73 3.60 -5.49 -10.16
C ALA A 73 2.97 -6.73 -9.54
N TYR A 74 3.82 -7.71 -9.23
CA TYR A 74 3.43 -8.94 -8.56
C TYR A 74 4.45 -9.32 -7.49
N THR A 75 3.98 -9.80 -6.36
CA THR A 75 4.81 -10.33 -5.29
C THR A 75 4.29 -11.67 -4.81
N SER A 76 5.21 -12.59 -4.55
CA SER A 76 4.94 -13.87 -3.89
C SER A 76 5.20 -13.80 -2.38
N PHE A 77 5.47 -12.62 -1.82
CA PHE A 77 5.91 -12.47 -0.42
C PHE A 77 4.79 -12.01 0.52
N CYS A 78 3.52 -12.07 0.10
CA CYS A 78 2.39 -11.72 0.96
C CYS A 78 1.62 -12.96 1.41
N ASN A 79 1.38 -13.08 2.72
CA ASN A 79 0.44 -14.07 3.27
C ASN A 79 -0.15 -13.57 4.60
N GLY A 80 -1.46 -13.68 4.77
CA GLY A 80 -2.16 -13.32 6.00
C GLY A 80 -1.87 -11.89 6.49
N GLY A 81 -1.77 -10.92 5.58
CA GLY A 81 -1.48 -9.53 5.91
C GLY A 81 -0.01 -9.19 6.15
N ASN A 82 0.88 -10.19 6.07
CA ASN A 82 2.28 -10.06 6.45
C ASN A 82 3.21 -10.25 5.25
N VAL A 83 4.37 -9.57 5.32
CA VAL A 83 5.50 -9.80 4.42
C VAL A 83 6.29 -11.00 4.91
N LEU A 84 6.42 -12.01 4.06
CA LEU A 84 7.18 -13.23 4.32
C LEU A 84 8.68 -13.00 4.09
N SER A 85 9.53 -13.82 4.73
CA SER A 85 10.97 -13.86 4.46
C SER A 85 11.33 -14.67 3.21
N HIS A 86 10.41 -15.51 2.74
CA HIS A 86 10.53 -16.37 1.57
C HIS A 86 9.25 -16.32 0.74
N PRO A 87 9.30 -16.60 -0.57
CA PRO A 87 8.11 -16.73 -1.40
C PRO A 87 7.09 -17.70 -0.81
N VAL A 88 5.80 -17.46 -1.04
CA VAL A 88 4.71 -18.40 -0.73
C VAL A 88 5.03 -19.75 -1.37
N LYS A 89 4.89 -20.82 -0.59
CA LYS A 89 5.20 -22.19 -1.01
C LYS A 89 4.39 -22.55 -2.25
N GLY A 90 5.05 -23.09 -3.27
CA GLY A 90 4.42 -23.49 -4.54
C GLY A 90 4.53 -22.43 -5.64
N THR A 91 4.86 -21.18 -5.30
CA THR A 91 5.17 -20.17 -6.31
C THR A 91 6.49 -20.49 -7.02
N LYS A 92 6.54 -20.24 -8.33
CA LYS A 92 7.77 -20.34 -9.14
C LYS A 92 8.58 -19.03 -9.11
N ASP A 93 8.65 -18.36 -7.97
CA ASP A 93 9.42 -17.13 -7.82
C ASP A 93 10.92 -17.44 -7.72
N THR A 94 11.72 -16.69 -8.47
CA THR A 94 13.19 -16.80 -8.46
C THR A 94 13.82 -15.94 -7.37
N MET A 95 13.08 -14.95 -6.84
CA MET A 95 13.56 -14.06 -5.78
C MET A 95 13.79 -14.82 -4.46
N LYS A 96 14.90 -14.50 -3.78
CA LYS A 96 15.29 -15.11 -2.48
C LYS A 96 15.08 -14.20 -1.28
N VAL A 97 14.73 -12.94 -1.54
CA VAL A 97 14.51 -11.91 -0.52
C VAL A 97 13.24 -11.13 -0.87
N PRO A 98 12.57 -10.51 0.13
CA PRO A 98 11.32 -9.81 -0.10
C PRO A 98 11.43 -8.73 -1.16
N GLY A 99 10.45 -8.71 -2.05
CA GLY A 99 10.40 -7.80 -3.18
C GLY A 99 9.21 -8.09 -4.09
N TRP A 100 9.29 -7.59 -5.33
CA TRP A 100 8.25 -7.78 -6.34
C TRP A 100 8.84 -7.73 -7.74
N HIS A 101 8.07 -8.22 -8.71
CA HIS A 101 8.37 -8.08 -10.13
C HIS A 101 7.50 -6.96 -10.69
N SER A 102 8.11 -5.97 -11.34
CA SER A 102 7.43 -4.87 -12.00
C SER A 102 7.33 -5.14 -13.50
N GLU A 103 6.15 -4.99 -14.08
CA GLU A 103 5.97 -5.08 -15.54
C GLU A 103 6.54 -3.84 -16.22
N THR A 104 7.23 -4.08 -17.32
CA THR A 104 7.75 -3.06 -18.21
C THR A 104 7.46 -3.45 -19.66
N ILE A 105 7.63 -2.49 -20.58
CA ILE A 105 7.50 -2.72 -22.03
C ILE A 105 8.49 -3.80 -22.53
N ARG A 106 9.58 -4.06 -21.79
CA ARG A 106 10.65 -5.00 -22.16
C ARG A 106 10.57 -6.35 -21.41
N GLY A 107 9.51 -6.58 -20.64
CA GLY A 107 9.37 -7.74 -19.75
C GLY A 107 9.26 -7.33 -18.29
N SER A 108 9.52 -8.25 -17.35
CA SER A 108 9.51 -7.94 -15.91
C SER A 108 10.91 -7.58 -15.39
N ILE A 109 10.96 -6.68 -14.41
CA ILE A 109 12.17 -6.41 -13.61
C ILE A 109 11.90 -6.80 -12.15
N SER A 110 12.87 -7.43 -11.49
CA SER A 110 12.77 -7.74 -10.07
C SER A 110 13.26 -6.56 -9.23
N VAL A 111 12.48 -6.16 -8.24
CA VAL A 111 12.77 -5.06 -7.32
C VAL A 111 12.85 -5.61 -5.90
N VAL A 112 14.01 -5.46 -5.27
CA VAL A 112 14.22 -5.87 -3.88
C VAL A 112 13.69 -4.78 -2.93
N ALA A 113 12.99 -5.19 -1.88
CA ALA A 113 12.50 -4.26 -0.85
C ALA A 113 13.60 -3.94 0.19
N ASP A 114 14.63 -3.21 -0.22
CA ASP A 114 15.81 -2.88 0.59
C ASP A 114 15.72 -1.53 1.33
N SER A 115 15.16 -0.51 0.69
CA SER A 115 14.90 0.82 1.27
C SER A 115 13.68 0.82 2.21
N GLN A 116 13.61 1.82 3.10
CA GLN A 116 12.44 1.96 3.98
C GLN A 116 11.15 2.18 3.16
N ALA A 117 11.22 2.94 2.07
CA ALA A 117 10.08 3.20 1.20
C ALA A 117 9.58 1.92 0.51
N SER A 118 10.49 1.12 -0.07
CA SER A 118 10.12 -0.15 -0.73
C SER A 118 9.59 -1.18 0.27
N LYS A 119 10.14 -1.23 1.50
CA LYS A 119 9.59 -2.05 2.60
C LYS A 119 8.19 -1.60 3.02
N ASN A 120 7.94 -0.29 3.13
CA ASN A 120 6.62 0.25 3.47
C ASN A 120 5.59 -0.05 2.38
N LEU A 121 5.99 0.06 1.10
CA LEU A 121 5.13 -0.31 -0.02
C LEU A 121 4.71 -1.78 0.09
N LEU A 122 5.67 -2.70 0.24
CA LEU A 122 5.38 -4.14 0.30
C LEU A 122 4.50 -4.49 1.50
N LYS A 123 4.74 -3.89 2.67
CA LYS A 123 3.86 -4.03 3.85
C LYS A 123 2.44 -3.55 3.59
N SER A 124 2.31 -2.39 2.96
CA SER A 124 0.99 -1.80 2.64
C SER A 124 0.23 -2.71 1.69
N VAL A 125 0.90 -3.24 0.66
CA VAL A 125 0.32 -4.20 -0.28
C VAL A 125 -0.21 -5.42 0.46
N CYS A 126 0.62 -6.11 1.24
CA CYS A 126 0.18 -7.32 1.94
C CYS A 126 -0.98 -7.05 2.92
N TYR A 127 -0.95 -5.91 3.61
CA TYR A 127 -2.02 -5.50 4.52
C TYR A 127 -3.34 -5.23 3.77
N ILE A 128 -3.30 -4.52 2.63
CA ILE A 128 -4.52 -4.20 1.88
C ILE A 128 -5.17 -5.49 1.37
N VAL A 129 -4.42 -6.41 0.76
CA VAL A 129 -4.95 -7.71 0.28
C VAL A 129 -5.73 -8.41 1.39
N TYR A 130 -5.13 -8.51 2.59
CA TYR A 130 -5.73 -9.24 3.68
C TYR A 130 -7.09 -8.69 4.11
N ASN A 131 -7.22 -7.36 4.20
CA ASN A 131 -8.46 -6.68 4.58
C ASN A 131 -9.51 -6.62 3.46
N GLN A 132 -9.19 -7.06 2.24
CA GLN A 132 -10.22 -7.21 1.20
C GLN A 132 -11.02 -8.50 1.35
N PHE A 133 -10.42 -9.52 1.97
CA PHE A 133 -11.02 -10.85 2.12
C PHE A 133 -11.48 -11.17 3.55
N HIS A 134 -11.28 -10.25 4.51
CA HIS A 134 -11.65 -10.38 5.92
C HIS A 134 -12.27 -9.07 6.45
#